data_AF-A0A5Q0BJC4-F1
#
_entry.id   AF-A0A5Q0BJC4-F1
#
_cell.length_a   1.000
_cell.length_b   1.000
_cell.length_c   1.000
_cell.angle_alpha   90.00
_cell.angle_beta   90.00
_cell.angle_gamma   90.00
#
_symmetry.space_group_name_H-M   'P 1'
#
loop_
_entity.id
_entity.type
_entity.pdbx_description
1 polymer ?
#
loop_
_entity_poly.entity_id
_entity_poly.type
_entity_poly.pdbx_seq_one_letter_code
_entity_poly.pdbx_strand_id
1 'polypeptide(L)'
;MKKRANFTGAIGAWLTSELHPTGATYSSPNSNFSSIKLNGIYGTLDYLSIGWFGVDMSNPTSPTLSTSNTYLAQQVADARAQNPDIIIFALLAYTDEITTDLQTIIADPTLLTTFANNVANFLGNNGLNGFDIDWEQPTSTLTQEQCGAWLNALGAAFGDTYYLAVSASSNQYGNVENLNADAVNANVDVFNLQSYWVSDPSVFIAHGINADLLGFGAYFESGVTALEAYQQYAAGIQYNGQQYPYQSMISWRLDSSNWPFEQSQQLLLRQYMTGQPNVVPFNDGAILNVQTTPTLIQSIVIRSGDVVDAIQCTNASSDGSYAVQLLQHGGDGGNGNDPISLTNGLTAFSYVTGNWYGQQFIAQITINGTSYPAAVNPSVSNPQMHQVTAPTGKTIIAFSGQTQYVNLAGGGFTWVLAQINPVFE
;
A
#
# COMPACT_ATOMS: atom_id res chain seq x y z
N MET A 1 7.51 2.67 -23.98
CA MET A 1 6.43 2.09 -24.80
C MET A 1 5.58 1.24 -23.89
N LYS A 2 4.28 1.47 -23.90
CA LYS A 2 3.28 0.74 -23.12
C LYS A 2 3.36 -0.77 -23.38
N LYS A 3 3.31 -1.58 -22.32
CA LYS A 3 3.18 -3.04 -22.42
C LYS A 3 2.32 -3.57 -21.27
N ARG A 4 1.27 -4.33 -21.58
CA ARG A 4 0.44 -5.02 -20.56
C ARG A 4 1.24 -5.93 -19.65
N ALA A 5 2.28 -6.57 -20.19
CA ALA A 5 3.20 -7.43 -19.44
C ALA A 5 3.92 -6.71 -18.29
N ASN A 6 3.88 -5.37 -18.23
CA ASN A 6 4.40 -4.61 -17.10
C ASN A 6 3.58 -4.81 -15.82
N PHE A 7 2.35 -5.33 -15.90
CA PHE A 7 1.49 -5.59 -14.73
C PHE A 7 1.53 -7.03 -14.22
N THR A 8 2.18 -7.95 -14.92
CA THR A 8 2.33 -9.33 -14.44
C THR A 8 3.33 -9.38 -13.28
N GLY A 9 2.85 -9.79 -12.10
CA GLY A 9 3.58 -9.75 -10.83
C GLY A 9 3.75 -8.35 -10.25
N ALA A 10 3.09 -7.33 -10.81
CA ALA A 10 3.27 -5.94 -10.38
C ALA A 10 2.58 -5.67 -9.05
N ILE A 11 3.20 -4.77 -8.28
CA ILE A 11 2.72 -4.34 -6.97
C ILE A 11 2.33 -2.87 -7.06
N GLY A 12 1.12 -2.53 -6.67
CA GLY A 12 0.65 -1.17 -6.67
C GLY A 12 -0.02 -0.75 -5.39
N ALA A 13 -0.40 0.53 -5.34
CA ALA A 13 -1.21 1.07 -4.27
C ALA A 13 -2.13 2.18 -4.79
N TRP A 14 -3.25 2.38 -4.10
CA TRP A 14 -3.99 3.64 -4.17
C TRP A 14 -3.45 4.62 -3.13
N LEU A 15 -3.43 5.89 -3.53
CA LEU A 15 -3.02 7.02 -2.70
C LEU A 15 -3.96 8.19 -2.96
N THR A 16 -4.61 8.72 -1.95
CA THR A 16 -5.50 9.87 -2.11
C THR A 16 -4.77 11.18 -1.75
N SER A 17 -5.44 12.08 -1.06
CA SER A 17 -4.85 13.31 -0.52
C SER A 17 -5.17 13.48 0.96
N GLU A 18 -5.44 12.38 1.67
CA GLU A 18 -5.75 12.40 3.10
C GLU A 18 -4.48 12.67 3.91
N LEU A 19 -4.55 13.67 4.78
CA LEU A 19 -3.41 14.13 5.57
C LEU A 19 -3.59 13.71 7.03
N HIS A 20 -2.59 13.00 7.53
CA HIS A 20 -2.52 12.61 8.92
C HIS A 20 -1.18 13.00 9.54
N PRO A 21 -1.14 13.43 10.81
CA PRO A 21 -2.30 13.74 11.65
C PRO A 21 -3.07 14.99 11.18
N THR A 22 -4.27 15.22 11.72
CA THR A 22 -5.07 16.43 11.41
C THR A 22 -4.24 17.71 11.64
N GLY A 23 -4.25 18.60 10.65
CA GLY A 23 -3.49 19.85 10.68
C GLY A 23 -2.04 19.72 10.22
N ALA A 24 -1.56 18.51 9.90
CA ALA A 24 -0.32 18.32 9.19
C ALA A 24 -0.39 18.91 7.78
N THR A 25 0.77 19.23 7.23
CA THR A 25 0.98 19.56 5.82
C THR A 25 1.70 18.41 5.15
N TYR A 26 1.74 18.39 3.81
CA TYR A 26 2.51 17.40 3.06
C TYR A 26 3.97 17.28 3.54
N SER A 27 4.59 18.41 3.87
CA SER A 27 5.98 18.48 4.33
C SER A 27 6.15 18.43 5.85
N SER A 28 5.07 18.27 6.63
CA SER A 28 5.20 18.12 8.08
C SER A 28 6.01 16.86 8.39
N PRO A 29 7.05 16.92 9.25
CA PRO A 29 7.92 15.78 9.50
C PRO A 29 7.21 14.52 10.04
N ASN A 30 6.07 14.67 10.72
CA ASN A 30 5.22 13.58 11.20
C ASN A 30 4.03 13.24 10.29
N SER A 31 3.98 13.78 9.06
CA SER A 31 2.89 13.45 8.14
C SER A 31 3.02 12.03 7.60
N ASN A 32 1.88 11.43 7.26
CA ASN A 32 1.82 10.18 6.51
C ASN A 32 2.60 10.26 5.18
N PHE A 33 2.57 11.39 4.46
CA PHE A 33 3.37 11.57 3.24
C PHE A 33 4.88 11.66 3.49
N SER A 34 5.30 12.32 4.58
CA SER A 34 6.70 12.28 5.03
C SER A 34 7.11 10.86 5.38
N SER A 35 6.23 10.08 6.01
CA SER A 35 6.50 8.65 6.28
C SER A 35 6.68 7.84 4.99
N ILE A 36 5.79 7.98 4.00
CA ILE A 36 5.93 7.29 2.69
C ILE A 36 7.31 7.58 2.10
N LYS A 37 7.71 8.85 2.12
CA LYS A 37 9.01 9.28 1.58
C LYS A 37 10.18 8.72 2.40
N LEU A 38 10.19 8.91 3.71
CA LEU A 38 11.35 8.59 4.54
C LEU A 38 11.55 7.09 4.73
N ASN A 39 10.48 6.31 4.67
CA ASN A 39 10.52 4.84 4.76
C ASN A 39 10.68 4.14 3.41
N GLY A 40 10.85 4.89 2.31
CA GLY A 40 11.10 4.28 1.00
C GLY A 40 9.90 3.55 0.39
N ILE A 41 8.67 3.91 0.77
CA ILE A 41 7.46 3.17 0.39
C ILE A 41 7.24 3.18 -1.12
N TYR A 42 7.48 4.32 -1.79
CA TYR A 42 7.35 4.40 -3.25
C TYR A 42 8.31 3.45 -3.98
N GLY A 43 9.46 3.15 -3.38
CA GLY A 43 10.42 2.16 -3.90
C GLY A 43 9.89 0.71 -3.91
N THR A 44 8.76 0.44 -3.24
CA THR A 44 8.13 -0.88 -3.22
C THR A 44 7.05 -1.07 -4.29
N LEU A 45 6.66 0.01 -4.96
CA LEU A 45 5.55 0.06 -5.92
C LEU A 45 6.07 0.02 -7.36
N ASP A 46 5.49 -0.83 -8.19
CA ASP A 46 5.66 -0.81 -9.64
C ASP A 46 4.63 0.14 -10.29
N TYR A 47 3.47 0.36 -9.65
CA TYR A 47 2.49 1.35 -10.08
C TYR A 47 1.73 2.01 -8.91
N LEU A 48 1.17 3.19 -9.15
CA LEU A 48 0.48 4.01 -8.14
C LEU A 48 -0.73 4.68 -8.77
N SER A 49 -1.92 4.51 -8.17
CA SER A 49 -3.13 5.22 -8.57
C SER A 49 -3.37 6.38 -7.61
N ILE A 50 -3.20 7.61 -8.09
CA ILE A 50 -3.38 8.83 -7.29
C ILE A 50 -4.80 9.35 -7.47
N GLY A 51 -5.54 9.48 -6.37
CA GLY A 51 -6.88 10.04 -6.33
C GLY A 51 -6.94 11.42 -5.66
N TRP A 52 -8.02 12.17 -5.83
CA TRP A 52 -9.16 11.90 -6.72
C TRP A 52 -9.19 12.88 -7.89
N PHE A 53 -9.63 12.39 -9.05
CA PHE A 53 -9.88 13.20 -10.24
C PHE A 53 -11.38 13.29 -10.53
N GLY A 54 -11.83 14.43 -11.03
CA GLY A 54 -13.20 14.66 -11.51
C GLY A 54 -13.22 14.96 -13.01
N VAL A 55 -14.42 15.19 -13.53
CA VAL A 55 -14.65 15.71 -14.89
C VAL A 55 -14.82 17.22 -14.81
N ASP A 56 -14.11 17.96 -15.66
CA ASP A 56 -14.24 19.42 -15.79
C ASP A 56 -15.11 19.75 -17.01
N MET A 57 -16.35 20.17 -16.73
CA MET A 57 -17.31 20.62 -17.73
C MET A 57 -17.36 22.15 -17.87
N SER A 58 -16.41 22.91 -17.30
CA SER A 58 -16.38 24.38 -17.39
C SER A 58 -16.31 24.89 -18.84
N ASN A 59 -15.72 24.10 -19.74
CA ASN A 59 -15.89 24.22 -21.18
C ASN A 59 -16.63 22.99 -21.73
N PRO A 60 -17.96 23.03 -21.91
CA PRO A 60 -18.75 21.85 -22.28
C PRO A 60 -18.50 21.35 -23.71
N THR A 61 -17.79 22.11 -24.53
CA THR A 61 -17.37 21.69 -25.88
C THR A 61 -15.97 21.05 -25.90
N SER A 62 -15.24 21.12 -24.79
CA SER A 62 -13.89 20.59 -24.64
C SER A 62 -13.63 20.17 -23.18
N PRO A 63 -14.39 19.19 -22.66
CA PRO A 63 -14.24 18.73 -21.29
C PRO A 63 -12.89 18.04 -21.09
N THR A 64 -12.42 18.01 -19.83
CA THR A 64 -11.13 17.43 -19.43
C THR A 64 -11.21 16.89 -18.01
N LEU A 65 -10.09 16.43 -17.45
CA LEU A 65 -9.99 16.10 -16.02
C LEU A 65 -9.77 17.35 -15.16
N SER A 66 -10.28 17.31 -13.93
CA SER A 66 -9.91 18.21 -12.83
C SER A 66 -9.43 17.40 -11.62
N THR A 67 -8.76 18.06 -10.68
CA THR A 67 -8.45 17.46 -9.37
C THR A 67 -8.43 18.53 -8.29
N SER A 68 -8.91 18.18 -7.11
CA SER A 68 -8.76 18.98 -5.88
C SER A 68 -7.50 18.62 -5.09
N ASN A 69 -6.75 17.58 -5.51
CA ASN A 69 -5.52 17.17 -4.86
C ASN A 69 -4.40 18.19 -5.13
N THR A 70 -4.18 19.07 -4.16
CA THR A 70 -3.14 20.12 -4.22
C THR A 70 -1.72 19.59 -4.02
N TYR A 71 -1.55 18.29 -3.78
CA TYR A 71 -0.26 17.63 -3.56
C TYR A 71 0.19 16.77 -4.74
N LEU A 72 -0.58 16.71 -5.84
CA LEU A 72 -0.29 15.86 -6.99
C LEU A 72 1.17 15.99 -7.48
N ALA A 73 1.66 17.22 -7.65
CA ALA A 73 3.01 17.46 -8.14
C ALA A 73 4.08 16.92 -7.18
N GLN A 74 3.87 17.07 -5.86
CA GLN A 74 4.77 16.54 -4.84
C GLN A 74 4.73 15.02 -4.78
N GLN A 75 3.53 14.42 -4.86
CA GLN A 75 3.37 12.96 -4.87
C GLN A 75 4.07 12.33 -6.09
N VAL A 76 3.89 12.91 -7.27
CA VAL A 76 4.57 12.46 -8.51
C VAL A 76 6.09 12.60 -8.37
N ALA A 77 6.57 13.73 -7.84
CA ALA A 77 8.00 13.98 -7.68
C ALA A 77 8.65 13.01 -6.67
N ASP A 78 8.02 12.82 -5.50
CA ASP A 78 8.53 11.92 -4.47
C ASP A 78 8.49 10.45 -4.92
N ALA A 79 7.44 10.03 -5.62
CA ALA A 79 7.34 8.69 -6.19
C ALA A 79 8.49 8.41 -7.16
N ARG A 80 8.73 9.33 -8.11
CA ARG A 80 9.82 9.19 -9.09
C ARG A 80 11.21 9.31 -8.51
N ALA A 81 11.36 10.03 -7.39
CA ALA A 81 12.64 10.13 -6.70
C ALA A 81 13.09 8.77 -6.12
N GLN A 82 12.15 7.90 -5.76
CA GLN A 82 12.44 6.57 -5.21
C GLN A 82 12.34 5.46 -6.24
N ASN A 83 11.39 5.55 -7.16
CA ASN A 83 11.24 4.64 -8.28
C ASN A 83 11.06 5.43 -9.59
N PRO A 84 12.15 5.67 -10.36
CA PRO A 84 12.07 6.38 -11.63
C PRO A 84 11.18 5.71 -12.70
N ASP A 85 10.95 4.39 -12.57
CA ASP A 85 10.19 3.59 -13.53
C ASP A 85 8.72 3.39 -13.13
N ILE A 86 8.28 3.99 -12.00
CA ILE A 86 6.91 3.83 -11.50
C ILE A 86 5.87 4.32 -12.51
N ILE A 87 4.83 3.52 -12.72
CA ILE A 87 3.67 3.88 -13.53
C ILE A 87 2.65 4.59 -12.64
N ILE A 88 2.30 5.84 -12.95
CA ILE A 88 1.35 6.63 -12.14
C ILE A 88 0.04 6.85 -12.88
N PHE A 89 -1.08 6.46 -12.27
CA PHE A 89 -2.44 6.66 -12.80
C PHE A 89 -3.13 7.86 -12.13
N ALA A 90 -3.96 8.57 -12.89
CA ALA A 90 -5.02 9.43 -12.34
C ALA A 90 -6.25 8.57 -12.02
N LEU A 91 -6.62 8.46 -10.75
CA LEU A 91 -7.81 7.75 -10.28
C LEU A 91 -9.05 8.65 -10.32
N LEU A 92 -10.00 8.31 -11.17
CA LEU A 92 -11.30 8.99 -11.26
C LEU A 92 -12.15 8.70 -10.02
N ALA A 93 -12.77 9.73 -9.45
CA ALA A 93 -13.80 9.56 -8.43
C ALA A 93 -15.12 9.04 -9.02
N TYR A 94 -15.96 8.50 -8.16
CA TYR A 94 -17.28 7.99 -8.51
C TYR A 94 -18.36 8.86 -7.83
N THR A 95 -19.01 9.74 -8.59
CA THR A 95 -20.10 10.61 -8.09
C THR A 95 -21.24 10.71 -9.11
N ASP A 96 -22.43 11.12 -8.64
CA ASP A 96 -23.60 11.29 -9.52
C ASP A 96 -23.34 12.38 -10.58
N GLU A 97 -22.61 13.45 -10.20
CA GLU A 97 -22.18 14.52 -11.09
C GLU A 97 -21.26 13.98 -12.19
N ILE A 98 -20.21 13.24 -11.82
CA ILE A 98 -19.29 12.63 -12.78
C ILE A 98 -20.06 11.68 -13.72
N THR A 99 -20.98 10.88 -13.19
CA THR A 99 -21.79 9.96 -13.99
C THR A 99 -22.67 10.71 -15.00
N THR A 100 -23.31 11.79 -14.57
CA THR A 100 -24.16 12.63 -15.43
C THR A 100 -23.35 13.32 -16.54
N ASP A 101 -22.16 13.81 -16.19
CA ASP A 101 -21.24 14.43 -17.15
C ASP A 101 -20.75 13.40 -18.17
N LEU A 102 -20.36 12.20 -17.72
CA LEU A 102 -19.96 11.10 -18.59
C LEU A 102 -21.11 10.68 -19.53
N GLN A 103 -22.35 10.59 -19.06
CA GLN A 103 -23.50 10.30 -19.91
C GLN A 103 -23.69 11.37 -21.01
N THR A 104 -23.50 12.64 -20.66
CA THR A 104 -23.55 13.76 -21.62
C THR A 104 -22.44 13.66 -22.66
N ILE A 105 -21.21 13.39 -22.21
CA ILE A 105 -20.03 13.23 -23.06
C ILE A 105 -20.19 12.04 -24.01
N ILE A 106 -20.60 10.87 -23.49
CA ILE A 106 -20.71 9.61 -24.24
C ILE A 106 -21.83 9.67 -25.29
N ALA A 107 -22.90 10.43 -25.04
CA ALA A 107 -24.02 10.58 -25.97
C ALA A 107 -23.64 11.33 -27.27
N ASP A 108 -22.53 12.09 -27.28
CA ASP A 108 -21.99 12.76 -28.46
C ASP A 108 -20.61 12.18 -28.84
N PRO A 109 -20.48 11.41 -29.94
CA PRO A 109 -19.21 10.81 -30.36
C PRO A 109 -18.07 11.82 -30.58
N THR A 110 -18.39 13.04 -30.99
CA THR A 110 -17.38 14.11 -31.17
C THR A 110 -16.87 14.60 -29.83
N LEU A 111 -17.79 14.81 -28.89
CA LEU A 111 -17.46 15.23 -27.53
C LEU A 111 -16.68 14.14 -26.78
N LEU A 112 -17.09 12.88 -26.91
CA LEU A 112 -16.38 11.72 -26.36
C LEU A 112 -14.94 11.61 -26.87
N THR A 113 -14.75 11.76 -28.18
CA THR A 113 -13.41 11.77 -28.78
C THR A 113 -12.57 12.95 -28.26
N THR A 114 -13.18 14.11 -28.11
CA THR A 114 -12.52 15.31 -27.57
C THR A 114 -12.11 15.11 -26.11
N PHE A 115 -13.01 14.57 -25.29
CA PHE A 115 -12.74 14.24 -23.89
C PHE A 115 -11.59 13.24 -23.77
N ALA A 116 -11.60 12.14 -24.51
CA ALA A 116 -10.55 11.12 -24.46
C ALA A 116 -9.16 11.69 -24.82
N ASN A 117 -9.08 12.55 -25.84
CA ASN A 117 -7.85 13.24 -26.19
C ASN A 117 -7.40 14.24 -25.11
N ASN A 118 -8.34 14.95 -24.49
CA ASN A 118 -8.04 15.89 -23.42
C ASN A 118 -7.57 15.18 -22.15
N VAL A 119 -8.11 13.99 -21.83
CA VAL A 119 -7.59 13.12 -20.78
C VAL A 119 -6.13 12.79 -21.08
N ALA A 120 -5.79 12.30 -22.28
CA ALA A 120 -4.41 12.01 -22.67
C ALA A 120 -3.47 13.22 -22.55
N ASN A 121 -3.93 14.41 -22.96
CA ASN A 121 -3.18 15.66 -22.81
C ASN A 121 -2.97 16.03 -21.33
N PHE A 122 -4.01 15.89 -20.50
CA PHE A 122 -3.94 16.14 -19.08
C PHE A 122 -2.92 15.23 -18.40
N LEU A 123 -2.94 13.93 -18.72
CA LEU A 123 -1.98 12.96 -18.20
C LEU A 123 -0.54 13.39 -18.52
N GLY A 124 -0.26 13.70 -19.79
CA GLY A 124 1.06 14.16 -20.23
C GLY A 124 1.52 15.44 -19.53
N ASN A 125 0.64 16.42 -19.41
CA ASN A 125 0.94 17.71 -18.77
C ASN A 125 1.25 17.58 -17.26
N ASN A 126 0.70 16.56 -16.61
CA ASN A 126 0.89 16.32 -15.18
C ASN A 126 1.90 15.19 -14.88
N GLY A 127 2.58 14.68 -15.92
CA GLY A 127 3.58 13.62 -15.77
C GLY A 127 2.98 12.29 -15.32
N LEU A 128 1.73 12.00 -15.67
CA LEU A 128 1.05 10.74 -15.37
C LEU A 128 1.16 9.78 -16.56
N ASN A 129 1.09 8.48 -16.26
CA ASN A 129 1.26 7.40 -17.23
C ASN A 129 -0.06 6.75 -17.64
N GLY A 130 -1.15 6.97 -16.90
CA GLY A 130 -2.43 6.36 -17.22
C GLY A 130 -3.62 6.94 -16.48
N PHE A 131 -4.79 6.37 -16.76
CA PHE A 131 -6.06 6.71 -16.13
C PHE A 131 -6.67 5.46 -15.50
N ASP A 132 -7.08 5.55 -14.25
CA ASP A 132 -7.73 4.48 -13.48
C ASP A 132 -9.18 4.85 -13.23
N ILE A 133 -10.11 4.03 -13.73
CA ILE A 133 -11.54 4.24 -13.58
C ILE A 133 -12.00 3.46 -12.35
N ASP A 134 -12.45 4.18 -11.32
CA ASP A 134 -13.12 3.56 -10.18
C ASP A 134 -14.55 3.19 -10.57
N TRP A 135 -14.72 1.96 -11.05
CA TRP A 135 -15.95 1.40 -11.57
C TRP A 135 -16.84 0.87 -10.44
N GLU A 136 -17.51 1.79 -9.78
CA GLU A 136 -18.50 1.53 -8.72
C GLU A 136 -19.74 2.39 -8.91
N GLN A 137 -20.81 2.14 -8.14
CA GLN A 137 -21.96 3.03 -8.19
C GLN A 137 -21.58 4.43 -7.66
N PRO A 138 -21.97 5.50 -8.36
CA PRO A 138 -22.94 5.52 -9.45
C PRO A 138 -22.36 5.34 -10.87
N THR A 139 -21.05 5.40 -11.08
CA THR A 139 -20.43 5.29 -12.41
C THR A 139 -20.74 3.96 -13.11
N SER A 140 -20.84 2.85 -12.37
CA SER A 140 -21.23 1.55 -12.90
C SER A 140 -22.68 1.45 -13.39
N THR A 141 -23.48 2.52 -13.25
CA THR A 141 -24.84 2.60 -13.81
C THR A 141 -24.86 2.98 -15.30
N LEU A 142 -23.74 3.41 -15.87
CA LEU A 142 -23.57 3.52 -17.33
C LEU A 142 -23.91 2.17 -17.97
N THR A 143 -24.62 2.16 -19.11
CA THR A 143 -24.97 0.89 -19.78
C THR A 143 -23.73 0.19 -20.35
N GLN A 144 -23.87 -1.09 -20.68
CA GLN A 144 -22.82 -1.85 -21.36
C GLN A 144 -22.35 -1.19 -22.67
N GLU A 145 -23.26 -0.57 -23.44
CA GLU A 145 -22.90 0.19 -24.64
C GLU A 145 -22.15 1.48 -24.31
N GLN A 146 -22.55 2.20 -23.25
CA GLN A 146 -21.87 3.42 -22.81
C GLN A 146 -20.46 3.12 -22.28
N CYS A 147 -20.32 2.07 -21.47
CA CYS A 147 -19.03 1.55 -21.02
C CYS A 147 -18.13 1.23 -22.22
N GLY A 148 -18.65 0.49 -23.20
CA GLY A 148 -17.90 0.11 -24.40
C GLY A 148 -17.47 1.31 -25.24
N ALA A 149 -18.36 2.27 -25.47
CA ALA A 149 -18.03 3.49 -26.21
C ALA A 149 -16.92 4.29 -25.51
N TRP A 150 -17.01 4.43 -24.19
CA TRP A 150 -16.03 5.18 -23.41
C TRP A 150 -14.65 4.53 -23.39
N LEU A 151 -14.56 3.23 -23.07
CA LEU A 151 -13.28 2.50 -23.04
C LEU A 151 -12.62 2.45 -24.42
N ASN A 152 -13.39 2.31 -25.50
CA ASN A 152 -12.86 2.34 -26.86
C ASN A 152 -12.31 3.72 -27.25
N ALA A 153 -13.00 4.80 -26.86
CA ALA A 153 -12.52 6.16 -27.11
C ALA A 153 -11.22 6.46 -26.35
N LEU A 154 -11.14 6.05 -25.08
CA LEU A 154 -9.92 6.16 -24.28
C LEU A 154 -8.78 5.32 -24.89
N GLY A 155 -9.04 4.06 -25.25
CA GLY A 155 -8.04 3.20 -25.87
C GLY A 155 -7.49 3.78 -27.18
N ALA A 156 -8.35 4.34 -28.02
CA ALA A 156 -7.94 5.02 -29.25
C ALA A 156 -7.08 6.26 -28.99
N ALA A 157 -7.44 7.10 -28.00
CA ALA A 157 -6.66 8.30 -27.65
C ALA A 157 -5.32 7.96 -26.98
N PHE A 158 -5.27 6.87 -26.20
CA PHE A 158 -4.10 6.50 -25.41
C PHE A 158 -3.04 5.78 -26.26
N GLY A 159 -3.48 4.93 -27.20
CA GLY A 159 -2.60 4.12 -28.04
C GLY A 159 -1.52 3.39 -27.24
N ASP A 160 -0.27 3.46 -27.71
CA ASP A 160 0.90 2.86 -27.05
C ASP A 160 1.58 3.78 -26.01
N THR A 161 0.93 4.90 -25.66
CA THR A 161 1.50 5.95 -24.81
C THR A 161 1.02 5.84 -23.37
N TYR A 162 -0.30 5.79 -23.15
CA TYR A 162 -0.91 5.82 -21.82
C TYR A 162 -1.59 4.50 -21.46
N TYR A 163 -1.55 4.15 -20.18
CA TYR A 163 -2.23 2.98 -19.62
C TYR A 163 -3.67 3.29 -19.25
N LEU A 164 -4.53 2.28 -19.32
CA LEU A 164 -5.89 2.33 -18.82
C LEU A 164 -6.08 1.23 -17.77
N ALA A 165 -6.51 1.61 -16.58
CA ALA A 165 -6.89 0.71 -15.50
C ALA A 165 -8.39 0.81 -15.24
N VAL A 166 -8.98 -0.30 -14.80
CA VAL A 166 -10.33 -0.34 -14.26
C VAL A 166 -10.24 -0.96 -12.87
N SER A 167 -10.75 -0.25 -11.87
CA SER A 167 -10.84 -0.70 -10.49
C SER A 167 -12.30 -1.01 -10.19
N ALA A 168 -12.66 -2.28 -9.95
CA ALA A 168 -14.08 -2.66 -9.87
C ALA A 168 -14.39 -3.59 -8.69
N SER A 169 -15.59 -3.46 -8.14
CA SER A 169 -16.20 -4.35 -7.15
C SER A 169 -17.32 -5.20 -7.77
N SER A 170 -17.89 -6.15 -7.02
CA SER A 170 -19.04 -6.96 -7.47
C SER A 170 -20.18 -7.00 -6.44
N ASN A 171 -20.15 -6.09 -5.48
CA ASN A 171 -21.10 -6.02 -4.36
C ASN A 171 -22.43 -5.36 -4.72
N GLN A 172 -22.53 -4.71 -5.89
CA GLN A 172 -23.72 -3.98 -6.33
C GLN A 172 -24.11 -4.34 -7.77
N TYR A 173 -25.41 -4.25 -8.03
CA TYR A 173 -25.97 -4.44 -9.36
C TYR A 173 -25.39 -3.43 -10.36
N GLY A 174 -25.02 -3.90 -11.55
CA GLY A 174 -24.43 -3.10 -12.60
C GLY A 174 -22.89 -3.09 -12.58
N ASN A 175 -22.25 -3.37 -11.44
CA ASN A 175 -20.79 -3.36 -11.37
C ASN A 175 -20.16 -4.40 -12.29
N VAL A 176 -20.82 -5.56 -12.47
CA VAL A 176 -20.37 -6.60 -13.41
C VAL A 176 -21.15 -6.49 -14.73
N GLU A 177 -22.48 -6.46 -14.68
CA GLU A 177 -23.34 -6.62 -15.86
C GLU A 177 -23.17 -5.49 -16.89
N ASN A 178 -22.84 -4.28 -16.42
CA ASN A 178 -22.68 -3.13 -17.29
C ASN A 178 -21.24 -2.94 -17.79
N LEU A 179 -20.28 -3.76 -17.37
CA LEU A 179 -18.96 -3.75 -17.98
C LEU A 179 -19.05 -4.27 -19.41
N ASN A 180 -18.46 -3.55 -20.36
CA ASN A 180 -18.32 -4.07 -21.71
C ASN A 180 -17.08 -4.97 -21.81
N ALA A 181 -17.27 -6.28 -21.77
CA ALA A 181 -16.15 -7.22 -21.72
C ALA A 181 -15.20 -7.11 -22.93
N ASP A 182 -15.73 -6.95 -24.13
CA ASP A 182 -14.91 -6.79 -25.34
C ASP A 182 -14.04 -5.52 -25.27
N ALA A 183 -14.61 -4.40 -24.83
CA ALA A 183 -13.88 -3.15 -24.71
C ALA A 183 -12.86 -3.18 -23.56
N VAL A 184 -13.17 -3.85 -22.44
CA VAL A 184 -12.19 -4.09 -21.36
C VAL A 184 -11.01 -4.89 -21.90
N ASN A 185 -11.28 -6.04 -22.51
CA ASN A 185 -10.24 -6.92 -23.04
C ASN A 185 -9.37 -6.25 -24.12
N ALA A 186 -9.97 -5.36 -24.92
CA ALA A 186 -9.28 -4.64 -25.99
C ALA A 186 -8.44 -3.45 -25.49
N ASN A 187 -8.85 -2.75 -24.43
CA ASN A 187 -8.26 -1.44 -24.09
C ASN A 187 -7.62 -1.35 -22.70
N VAL A 188 -8.06 -2.17 -21.74
CA VAL A 188 -7.57 -2.13 -20.35
C VAL A 188 -6.26 -2.90 -20.22
N ASP A 189 -5.34 -2.37 -19.41
CA ASP A 189 -4.00 -2.93 -19.18
C ASP A 189 -3.86 -3.63 -17.84
N VAL A 190 -4.64 -3.18 -16.84
CA VAL A 190 -4.72 -3.80 -15.53
C VAL A 190 -6.14 -3.62 -15.00
N PHE A 191 -6.72 -4.70 -14.48
CA PHE A 191 -8.05 -4.70 -13.89
C PHE A 191 -7.92 -4.95 -12.39
N ASN A 192 -7.99 -3.90 -11.58
CA ASN A 192 -7.79 -3.99 -10.14
C ASN A 192 -9.11 -4.41 -9.47
N LEU A 193 -9.21 -5.66 -9.00
CA LEU A 193 -10.40 -6.07 -8.25
C LEU A 193 -10.34 -5.45 -6.86
N GLN A 194 -11.41 -4.79 -6.45
CA GLN A 194 -11.60 -4.38 -5.07
C GLN A 194 -12.01 -5.60 -4.23
N SER A 195 -11.07 -6.51 -3.98
CA SER A 195 -11.37 -7.86 -3.46
C SER A 195 -12.10 -7.88 -2.11
N TYR A 196 -12.03 -6.80 -1.35
CA TYR A 196 -12.81 -6.57 -0.12
C TYR A 196 -14.32 -6.37 -0.35
N TRP A 197 -14.73 -6.05 -1.58
CA TRP A 197 -16.12 -5.96 -2.05
C TRP A 197 -16.43 -6.93 -3.20
N VAL A 198 -15.57 -7.93 -3.43
CA VAL A 198 -15.76 -8.97 -4.43
C VAL A 198 -15.77 -10.33 -3.74
N SER A 199 -16.95 -10.82 -3.39
CA SER A 199 -17.09 -12.11 -2.70
C SER A 199 -16.75 -13.30 -3.60
N ASP A 200 -16.96 -13.17 -4.92
CA ASP A 200 -16.63 -14.19 -5.91
C ASP A 200 -16.04 -13.51 -7.16
N PRO A 201 -14.71 -13.50 -7.35
CA PRO A 201 -14.08 -12.87 -8.51
C PRO A 201 -14.33 -13.63 -9.82
N SER A 202 -14.84 -14.86 -9.78
CA SER A 202 -15.12 -15.64 -10.99
C SER A 202 -16.26 -15.06 -11.83
N VAL A 203 -17.09 -14.19 -11.25
CA VAL A 203 -18.17 -13.49 -11.97
C VAL A 203 -17.66 -12.62 -13.11
N PHE A 204 -16.46 -12.03 -12.99
CA PHE A 204 -15.86 -11.23 -14.06
C PHE A 204 -15.41 -12.12 -15.23
N ILE A 205 -14.86 -13.30 -14.93
CA ILE A 205 -14.49 -14.29 -15.96
C ILE A 205 -15.75 -14.83 -16.65
N ALA A 206 -16.81 -15.12 -15.87
CA ALA A 206 -18.09 -15.56 -16.40
C ALA A 206 -18.75 -14.49 -17.29
N HIS A 207 -18.51 -13.21 -17.00
CA HIS A 207 -18.94 -12.07 -17.81
C HIS A 207 -18.11 -11.87 -19.09
N GLY A 208 -16.99 -12.60 -19.23
CA GLY A 208 -16.12 -12.56 -20.41
C GLY A 208 -14.89 -11.67 -20.28
N ILE A 209 -14.59 -11.13 -19.08
CA ILE A 209 -13.30 -10.46 -18.83
C ILE A 209 -12.19 -11.50 -18.82
N ASN A 210 -11.10 -11.24 -19.53
CA ASN A 210 -9.98 -12.15 -19.54
C ASN A 210 -9.32 -12.22 -18.16
N ALA A 211 -9.13 -13.44 -17.66
CA ALA A 211 -8.50 -13.68 -16.36
C ALA A 211 -7.05 -13.18 -16.30
N ASP A 212 -6.39 -13.02 -17.45
CA ASP A 212 -5.03 -12.47 -17.58
C ASP A 212 -4.97 -10.92 -17.48
N LEU A 213 -6.06 -10.28 -17.04
CA LEU A 213 -6.10 -8.87 -16.65
C LEU A 213 -6.31 -8.66 -15.15
N LEU A 214 -6.87 -9.65 -14.45
CA LEU A 214 -7.43 -9.49 -13.11
C LEU A 214 -6.30 -9.44 -12.05
N GLY A 215 -6.21 -8.31 -11.35
CA GLY A 215 -5.37 -8.09 -10.17
C GLY A 215 -6.17 -8.22 -8.87
N PHE A 216 -5.47 -8.46 -7.76
CA PHE A 216 -6.04 -8.59 -6.41
C PHE A 216 -5.93 -7.28 -5.63
N GLY A 217 -7.01 -6.87 -4.96
CA GLY A 217 -7.04 -5.68 -4.11
C GLY A 217 -6.92 -6.02 -2.63
N ALA A 218 -5.77 -5.73 -2.02
CA ALA A 218 -5.53 -5.93 -0.59
C ALA A 218 -6.10 -4.77 0.24
N TYR A 219 -6.87 -5.06 1.30
CA TYR A 219 -7.53 -4.03 2.12
C TYR A 219 -6.86 -3.84 3.48
N PHE A 220 -5.66 -3.26 3.48
CA PHE A 220 -4.88 -3.07 4.70
C PHE A 220 -5.53 -2.12 5.70
N GLU A 221 -6.32 -1.14 5.23
CA GLU A 221 -7.09 -0.22 6.09
C GLU A 221 -7.95 -0.97 7.11
N SER A 222 -8.47 -2.16 6.74
CA SER A 222 -9.28 -3.02 7.62
C SER A 222 -8.50 -3.84 8.65
N GLY A 223 -7.17 -3.84 8.60
CA GLY A 223 -6.31 -4.65 9.46
C GLY A 223 -5.88 -5.99 8.86
N VAL A 224 -6.23 -6.28 7.61
CA VAL A 224 -5.71 -7.45 6.87
C VAL A 224 -4.20 -7.30 6.73
N THR A 225 -3.47 -8.38 6.98
CA THR A 225 -2.00 -8.40 6.87
C THR A 225 -1.52 -8.70 5.44
N ALA A 226 -0.27 -8.37 5.14
CA ALA A 226 0.37 -8.63 3.86
C ALA A 226 0.51 -10.14 3.62
N LEU A 227 0.75 -10.93 4.68
CA LEU A 227 0.73 -12.39 4.59
C LEU A 227 -0.65 -12.93 4.17
N GLU A 228 -1.74 -12.47 4.81
CA GLU A 228 -3.09 -12.89 4.47
C GLU A 228 -3.48 -12.47 3.04
N ALA A 229 -3.13 -11.25 2.63
CA ALA A 229 -3.34 -10.76 1.28
C ALA A 229 -2.56 -11.60 0.25
N TYR A 230 -1.28 -11.89 0.53
CA TYR A 230 -0.45 -12.74 -0.32
C TYR A 230 -1.01 -14.15 -0.47
N GLN A 231 -1.51 -14.76 0.60
CA GLN A 231 -2.12 -16.08 0.55
C GLN A 231 -3.37 -16.11 -0.34
N GLN A 232 -4.20 -15.07 -0.28
CA GLN A 232 -5.38 -14.94 -1.14
C GLN A 232 -5.00 -14.71 -2.60
N TYR A 233 -4.02 -13.85 -2.86
CA TYR A 233 -3.46 -13.65 -4.20
C TYR A 233 -2.87 -14.95 -4.78
N ALA A 234 -2.10 -15.70 -3.98
CA ALA A 234 -1.52 -16.96 -4.42
C ALA A 234 -2.57 -18.06 -4.67
N ALA A 235 -3.74 -17.99 -4.00
CA ALA A 235 -4.84 -18.90 -4.24
C ALA A 235 -5.53 -18.68 -5.60
N GLY A 236 -5.40 -17.49 -6.20
CA GLY A 236 -5.97 -17.17 -7.51
C GLY A 236 -7.50 -17.25 -7.55
N ILE A 237 -8.04 -17.30 -8.77
CA ILE A 237 -9.47 -17.35 -9.05
C ILE A 237 -9.83 -18.76 -9.54
N GLN A 238 -10.84 -19.39 -8.94
CA GLN A 238 -11.37 -20.68 -9.39
C GLN A 238 -12.55 -20.45 -10.33
N TYR A 239 -12.50 -20.99 -11.54
CA TYR A 239 -13.61 -20.92 -12.49
C TYR A 239 -13.63 -22.15 -13.42
N ASN A 240 -14.79 -22.82 -13.53
CA ASN A 240 -15.00 -24.01 -14.37
C ASN A 240 -13.95 -25.13 -14.19
N GLY A 241 -13.49 -25.36 -12.95
CA GLY A 241 -12.49 -26.38 -12.63
C GLY A 241 -11.05 -26.03 -12.98
N GLN A 242 -10.79 -24.77 -13.35
CA GLN A 242 -9.45 -24.23 -13.59
C GLN A 242 -9.14 -23.12 -12.57
N GLN A 243 -7.87 -23.07 -12.14
CA GLN A 243 -7.32 -21.98 -11.34
C GLN A 243 -6.64 -20.95 -12.27
N TYR A 244 -6.97 -19.68 -12.09
CA TYR A 244 -6.38 -18.55 -12.80
C TYR A 244 -5.57 -17.69 -11.81
N PRO A 245 -4.29 -17.38 -12.10
CA PRO A 245 -3.52 -16.50 -11.23
C PRO A 245 -3.99 -15.05 -11.38
N TYR A 246 -3.95 -14.30 -10.27
CA TYR A 246 -4.02 -12.85 -10.34
C TYR A 246 -2.75 -12.28 -10.98
N GLN A 247 -2.90 -11.22 -11.76
CA GLN A 247 -1.80 -10.62 -12.49
C GLN A 247 -1.02 -9.62 -11.66
N SER A 248 -1.70 -8.76 -10.93
CA SER A 248 -1.09 -7.76 -10.05
C SER A 248 -1.67 -7.85 -8.63
N MET A 249 -1.02 -7.18 -7.69
CA MET A 249 -1.61 -6.87 -6.40
C MET A 249 -1.58 -5.36 -6.18
N ILE A 250 -2.68 -4.80 -5.70
CA ILE A 250 -2.78 -3.39 -5.34
C ILE A 250 -3.35 -3.23 -3.92
N SER A 251 -2.74 -2.36 -3.10
CA SER A 251 -3.24 -2.08 -1.74
C SER A 251 -4.19 -0.88 -1.71
N TRP A 252 -5.37 -1.07 -1.12
CA TRP A 252 -6.21 0.01 -0.61
C TRP A 252 -5.91 0.21 0.88
N ARG A 253 -5.27 1.31 1.28
CA ARG A 253 -4.56 2.38 0.54
C ARG A 253 -3.33 2.77 1.39
N LEU A 254 -2.63 3.88 1.13
CA LEU A 254 -1.40 4.24 1.90
C LEU A 254 -1.54 5.45 2.84
N ASP A 255 -2.68 6.14 2.81
CA ASP A 255 -2.84 7.45 3.41
C ASP A 255 -4.09 7.60 4.28
N SER A 256 -4.71 6.50 4.74
CA SER A 256 -5.85 6.59 5.66
C SER A 256 -5.42 6.98 7.07
N SER A 257 -6.38 7.07 7.98
CA SER A 257 -6.08 7.23 9.42
C SER A 257 -5.27 6.06 10.02
N ASN A 258 -5.23 4.90 9.36
CA ASN A 258 -4.45 3.72 9.71
C ASN A 258 -3.15 3.59 8.89
N TRP A 259 -2.67 4.70 8.29
CA TRP A 259 -1.48 4.72 7.44
C TRP A 259 -0.23 4.01 8.00
N PRO A 260 0.07 3.99 9.32
CA PRO A 260 1.28 3.31 9.80
C PRO A 260 1.19 1.81 9.59
N PHE A 261 -0.01 1.23 9.78
CA PHE A 261 -0.24 -0.17 9.49
C PHE A 261 -0.16 -0.41 7.98
N GLU A 262 -0.91 0.36 7.19
CA GLU A 262 -0.94 0.24 5.73
C GLU A 262 0.45 0.29 5.09
N GLN A 263 1.27 1.27 5.47
CA GLN A 263 2.63 1.44 4.94
C GLN A 263 3.57 0.32 5.41
N SER A 264 3.41 -0.18 6.64
CA SER A 264 4.16 -1.34 7.12
C SER A 264 3.81 -2.59 6.33
N GLN A 265 2.52 -2.80 6.08
CA GLN A 265 2.02 -3.93 5.29
C GLN A 265 2.45 -3.81 3.83
N GLN A 266 2.55 -2.60 3.27
CA GLN A 266 3.08 -2.40 1.92
C GLN A 266 4.57 -2.80 1.80
N LEU A 267 5.40 -2.49 2.81
CA LEU A 267 6.81 -2.95 2.85
C LEU A 267 6.89 -4.48 2.85
N LEU A 268 6.06 -5.12 3.66
CA LEU A 268 5.98 -6.59 3.75
C LEU A 268 5.40 -7.20 2.48
N LEU A 269 4.46 -6.54 1.82
CA LEU A 269 3.85 -7.07 0.62
C LEU A 269 4.87 -7.27 -0.50
N ARG A 270 5.77 -6.29 -0.70
CA ARG A 270 6.88 -6.42 -1.66
C ARG A 270 7.77 -7.62 -1.33
N GLN A 271 8.03 -7.84 -0.04
CA GLN A 271 8.82 -8.96 0.44
C GLN A 271 8.12 -10.30 0.15
N TYR A 272 6.83 -10.43 0.48
CA TYR A 272 6.06 -11.65 0.20
C TYR A 272 5.95 -11.96 -1.30
N MET A 273 5.67 -10.96 -2.14
CA MET A 273 5.51 -11.19 -3.57
C MET A 273 6.82 -11.51 -4.29
N THR A 274 7.95 -10.99 -3.82
CA THR A 274 9.27 -11.22 -4.46
C THR A 274 10.11 -12.30 -3.78
N GLY A 275 9.76 -12.68 -2.55
CA GLY A 275 10.57 -13.51 -1.69
C GLY A 275 11.91 -12.88 -1.30
N GLN A 276 12.09 -11.57 -1.50
CA GLN A 276 13.35 -10.84 -1.32
C GLN A 276 13.12 -9.39 -0.81
N PRO A 277 14.15 -8.73 -0.27
CA PRO A 277 15.46 -9.29 0.07
C PRO A 277 15.39 -10.19 1.32
N ASN A 278 16.33 -11.12 1.44
CA ASN A 278 16.44 -11.97 2.63
C ASN A 278 16.75 -11.18 3.92
N VAL A 279 17.28 -9.96 3.82
CA VAL A 279 17.61 -9.10 4.95
C VAL A 279 17.10 -7.69 4.64
N VAL A 280 16.35 -7.10 5.56
CA VAL A 280 15.78 -5.75 5.41
C VAL A 280 16.29 -4.88 6.55
N PRO A 281 17.14 -3.87 6.27
CA PRO A 281 17.57 -2.93 7.30
C PRO A 281 16.46 -1.92 7.61
N PHE A 282 16.43 -1.43 8.84
CA PHE A 282 15.57 -0.32 9.25
C PHE A 282 16.30 0.65 10.18
N ASN A 283 15.88 1.92 10.18
CA ASN A 283 16.44 2.94 11.06
C ASN A 283 15.42 4.04 11.36
N ASP A 284 14.64 3.86 12.43
CA ASP A 284 13.67 4.86 12.88
C ASP A 284 14.35 6.14 13.39
N GLY A 285 15.62 6.06 13.78
CA GLY A 285 16.42 7.24 14.14
C GLY A 285 16.52 8.25 13.00
N ALA A 286 16.59 7.78 11.76
CA ALA A 286 16.58 8.68 10.59
C ALA A 286 15.24 9.43 10.47
N ILE A 287 14.14 8.77 10.80
CA ILE A 287 12.80 9.36 10.82
C ILE A 287 12.68 10.39 11.93
N LEU A 288 13.23 10.11 13.12
CA LEU A 288 13.19 11.05 14.24
C LEU A 288 14.15 12.23 14.06
N ASN A 289 15.28 12.05 13.39
CA ASN A 289 16.27 13.12 13.16
C ASN A 289 15.77 14.24 12.25
N VAL A 290 14.76 13.97 11.41
CA VAL A 290 14.14 15.03 10.58
C VAL A 290 13.04 15.80 11.33
N GLN A 291 12.68 15.35 12.54
CA GLN A 291 11.67 16.01 13.36
C GLN A 291 12.29 17.25 14.02
N THR A 292 11.52 18.32 14.13
CA THR A 292 11.95 19.56 14.80
C THR A 292 11.60 19.58 16.29
N THR A 293 10.76 18.65 16.74
CA THR A 293 10.26 18.55 18.11
C THR A 293 10.83 17.29 18.74
N PRO A 294 11.60 17.39 19.84
CA PRO A 294 12.09 16.22 20.57
C PRO A 294 10.93 15.33 21.03
N THR A 295 11.13 14.02 20.92
CA THR A 295 10.12 13.02 21.33
C THR A 295 10.76 11.89 22.11
N LEU A 296 9.95 11.26 22.97
CA LEU A 296 10.32 10.03 23.67
C LEU A 296 9.43 8.89 23.18
N ILE A 297 9.95 7.66 23.24
CA ILE A 297 9.11 6.47 23.03
C ILE A 297 8.05 6.43 24.13
N GLN A 298 6.78 6.52 23.74
CA GLN A 298 5.63 6.44 24.64
C GLN A 298 5.03 5.04 24.70
N SER A 299 5.11 4.30 23.60
CA SER A 299 4.68 2.90 23.59
C SER A 299 5.49 2.05 22.63
N ILE A 300 5.59 0.76 22.97
CA ILE A 300 6.22 -0.27 22.16
C ILE A 300 5.26 -1.44 22.01
N VAL A 301 5.06 -1.87 20.76
CA VAL A 301 4.38 -3.13 20.42
C VAL A 301 5.45 -4.10 19.92
N ILE A 302 5.44 -5.31 20.46
CA ILE A 302 6.28 -6.44 20.08
C ILE A 302 5.35 -7.56 19.62
N ARG A 303 5.50 -7.98 18.36
CA ARG A 303 4.90 -9.22 17.87
C ARG A 303 5.85 -10.37 18.15
N SER A 304 5.34 -11.43 18.77
CA SER A 304 6.16 -12.61 19.07
C SER A 304 5.36 -13.92 19.03
N GLY A 305 6.03 -14.97 18.59
CA GLY A 305 5.59 -16.36 18.69
C GLY A 305 6.72 -17.22 19.25
N ASP A 306 7.36 -17.99 18.39
CA ASP A 306 8.56 -18.78 18.76
C ASP A 306 9.80 -17.90 18.97
N VAL A 307 9.86 -16.77 18.28
CA VAL A 307 10.90 -15.73 18.37
C VAL A 307 10.23 -14.35 18.32
N VAL A 308 11.00 -13.27 18.30
CA VAL A 308 10.47 -11.92 18.07
C VAL A 308 10.24 -11.71 16.58
N ASP A 309 8.98 -11.60 16.19
CA ASP A 309 8.56 -11.40 14.81
C ASP A 309 8.76 -9.94 14.38
N ALA A 310 8.25 -9.00 15.17
CA ALA A 310 8.30 -7.58 14.81
C ALA A 310 8.31 -6.65 16.03
N ILE A 311 8.73 -5.41 15.79
CA ILE A 311 8.68 -4.32 16.76
C ILE A 311 8.13 -3.05 16.10
N GLN A 312 7.34 -2.28 16.85
CA GLN A 312 6.85 -0.96 16.45
C GLN A 312 6.86 -0.01 17.65
N CYS A 313 7.21 1.25 17.41
CA CYS A 313 7.23 2.30 18.43
C CYS A 313 6.26 3.44 18.09
N THR A 314 5.70 4.05 19.12
CA THR A 314 5.04 5.35 19.02
C THR A 314 5.78 6.34 19.90
N ASN A 315 6.08 7.50 19.34
CA ASN A 315 6.82 8.58 19.97
C ASN A 315 5.92 9.79 20.19
N ALA A 316 6.12 10.51 21.28
CA ALA A 316 5.49 11.81 21.48
C ALA A 316 6.38 12.79 22.25
N SER A 317 6.12 14.07 22.06
CA SER A 317 6.66 15.13 22.93
C SER A 317 6.14 14.97 24.36
N SER A 318 6.86 15.52 25.34
CA SER A 318 6.49 15.39 26.76
C SER A 318 5.13 16.00 27.11
N ASP A 319 4.64 16.95 26.32
CA ASP A 319 3.33 17.59 26.46
C ASP A 319 2.24 16.95 25.60
N GLY A 320 2.57 15.92 24.81
CA GLY A 320 1.65 15.23 23.90
C GLY A 320 1.17 16.07 22.71
N SER A 321 1.69 17.28 22.52
CA SER A 321 1.30 18.17 21.41
C SER A 321 1.78 17.66 20.05
N TYR A 322 2.79 16.78 20.05
CA TYR A 322 3.39 16.20 18.87
C TYR A 322 3.53 14.69 19.04
N ALA A 323 3.05 13.92 18.08
CA ALA A 323 3.19 12.47 18.04
C ALA A 323 3.68 12.00 16.67
N VAL A 324 4.46 10.92 16.69
CA VAL A 324 4.99 10.22 15.52
C VAL A 324 4.76 8.73 15.75
N GLN A 325 4.02 8.10 14.84
CA GLN A 325 3.92 6.64 14.82
C GLN A 325 4.94 6.10 13.82
N LEU A 326 5.83 5.22 14.29
CA LEU A 326 6.84 4.59 13.45
C LEU A 326 6.27 3.32 12.80
N LEU A 327 6.89 2.86 11.72
CA LEU A 327 6.43 1.65 11.03
C LEU A 327 6.82 0.40 11.83
N GLN A 328 6.07 -0.68 11.60
CA GLN A 328 6.41 -2.00 12.12
C GLN A 328 7.62 -2.54 11.35
N HIS A 329 8.63 -3.03 12.08
CA HIS A 329 9.79 -3.70 11.53
C HIS A 329 9.79 -5.17 11.89
N GLY A 330 9.60 -6.02 10.89
CA GLY A 330 9.41 -7.46 11.04
C GLY A 330 8.12 -7.91 10.38
N GLY A 331 7.90 -9.22 10.30
CA GLY A 331 6.79 -9.81 9.56
C GLY A 331 5.47 -9.84 10.33
N ASP A 332 4.45 -10.40 9.66
CA ASP A 332 3.08 -10.51 10.20
C ASP A 332 2.88 -11.71 11.14
N GLY A 333 3.94 -12.49 11.35
CA GLY A 333 3.97 -13.59 12.30
C GLY A 333 3.77 -13.15 13.75
N GLY A 334 3.63 -14.15 14.61
CA GLY A 334 3.45 -13.97 16.05
C GLY A 334 2.15 -13.27 16.44
N ASN A 335 1.93 -13.14 17.75
CA ASN A 335 0.83 -12.35 18.29
C ASN A 335 1.38 -11.00 18.77
N GLY A 336 0.71 -9.91 18.38
CA GLY A 336 0.96 -8.60 18.97
C GLY A 336 0.52 -8.57 20.43
N ASN A 337 1.33 -7.98 21.30
CA ASN A 337 0.94 -7.69 22.67
C ASN A 337 0.15 -6.38 22.78
N ASP A 338 -0.50 -6.19 23.93
CA ASP A 338 -0.99 -4.86 24.31
C ASP A 338 0.19 -3.86 24.38
N PRO A 339 0.05 -2.63 23.86
CA PRO A 339 1.13 -1.65 23.84
C PRO A 339 1.75 -1.43 25.23
N ILE A 340 3.08 -1.60 25.31
CA ILE A 340 3.84 -1.36 26.55
C ILE A 340 3.97 0.15 26.73
N SER A 341 3.24 0.70 27.69
CA SER A 341 3.24 2.16 27.95
C SER A 341 4.48 2.60 28.74
N LEU A 342 5.11 3.69 28.29
CA LEU A 342 6.37 4.22 28.81
C LEU A 342 6.24 5.71 29.17
N THR A 343 5.81 6.01 30.39
CA THR A 343 5.54 7.39 30.83
C THR A 343 6.77 8.30 30.78
N ASN A 344 7.97 7.77 30.99
CA ASN A 344 9.22 8.54 31.07
C ASN A 344 10.21 8.19 29.96
N GLY A 345 9.73 7.61 28.84
CA GLY A 345 10.59 7.07 27.81
C GLY A 345 11.27 5.75 28.19
N LEU A 346 12.06 5.21 27.25
CA LEU A 346 12.84 3.99 27.46
C LEU A 346 14.29 4.36 27.82
N THR A 347 14.81 3.82 28.91
CA THR A 347 16.21 4.03 29.33
C THR A 347 17.03 2.75 29.34
N ALA A 348 16.39 1.59 29.39
CA ALA A 348 17.05 0.30 29.32
C ALA A 348 16.09 -0.78 28.81
N PHE A 349 16.65 -1.80 28.17
CA PHE A 349 15.96 -3.04 27.83
C PHE A 349 16.98 -4.18 27.75
N SER A 350 16.51 -5.42 27.73
CA SER A 350 17.37 -6.57 27.44
C SER A 350 16.77 -7.40 26.32
N TYR A 351 17.60 -8.18 25.66
CA TYR A 351 17.14 -9.11 24.63
C TYR A 351 18.03 -10.35 24.60
N VAL A 352 17.51 -11.43 24.04
CA VAL A 352 18.24 -12.68 23.83
C VAL A 352 18.38 -12.90 22.34
N THR A 353 19.61 -13.11 21.88
CA THR A 353 19.87 -13.62 20.52
C THR A 353 20.04 -15.13 20.57
N GLY A 354 19.75 -15.82 19.47
CA GLY A 354 20.11 -17.23 19.33
C GLY A 354 19.88 -17.73 17.91
N ASN A 355 20.30 -18.96 17.63
CA ASN A 355 20.14 -19.60 16.34
C ASN A 355 18.80 -20.35 16.28
N TRP A 356 17.95 -19.99 15.32
CA TRP A 356 16.68 -20.66 15.01
C TRP A 356 16.67 -21.00 13.51
N TYR A 357 16.30 -22.23 13.13
CA TYR A 357 16.45 -22.72 11.75
C TYR A 357 17.80 -22.40 11.06
N GLY A 358 18.90 -22.45 11.84
CA GLY A 358 20.27 -22.22 11.34
C GLY A 358 20.66 -20.76 11.12
N GLN A 359 19.81 -19.79 11.45
CA GLN A 359 20.06 -18.35 11.33
C GLN A 359 19.97 -17.67 12.71
N GLN A 360 20.73 -16.60 12.93
CA GLN A 360 20.72 -15.87 14.20
C GLN A 360 19.59 -14.85 14.21
N PHE A 361 18.79 -14.83 15.28
CA PHE A 361 17.66 -13.91 15.44
C PHE A 361 17.55 -13.37 16.87
N ILE A 362 16.66 -12.39 17.06
CA ILE A 362 16.20 -11.96 18.37
C ILE A 362 15.14 -12.95 18.86
N ALA A 363 15.54 -13.82 19.79
CA ALA A 363 14.67 -14.86 20.34
C ALA A 363 13.72 -14.33 21.42
N GLN A 364 14.07 -13.25 22.10
CA GLN A 364 13.24 -12.63 23.15
C GLN A 364 13.67 -11.17 23.38
N ILE A 365 12.72 -10.28 23.66
CA ILE A 365 12.95 -8.92 24.16
C ILE A 365 12.27 -8.77 25.52
N THR A 366 12.93 -8.10 26.45
CA THR A 366 12.38 -7.77 27.78
C THR A 366 12.38 -6.26 27.99
N ILE A 367 11.20 -5.71 28.28
CA ILE A 367 10.98 -4.28 28.56
C ILE A 367 10.19 -4.17 29.86
N ASN A 368 10.65 -3.32 30.79
CA ASN A 368 10.04 -3.16 32.12
C ASN A 368 9.80 -4.48 32.88
N GLY A 369 10.68 -5.46 32.70
CA GLY A 369 10.60 -6.77 33.35
C GLY A 369 9.65 -7.78 32.69
N THR A 370 8.95 -7.39 31.63
CA THR A 370 8.08 -8.29 30.85
C THR A 370 8.79 -8.74 29.58
N SER A 371 8.79 -10.04 29.31
CA SER A 371 9.47 -10.65 28.16
C SER A 371 8.50 -11.06 27.05
N TYR A 372 8.94 -10.91 25.81
CA TYR A 372 8.22 -11.22 24.57
C TYR A 372 9.13 -12.00 23.61
N PRO A 373 8.85 -13.28 23.31
CA PRO A 373 7.84 -14.12 23.97
C PRO A 373 8.16 -14.32 25.47
N ALA A 374 7.22 -14.83 26.27
CA ALA A 374 7.37 -14.94 27.72
C ALA A 374 8.57 -15.83 28.16
N ALA A 375 8.97 -16.78 27.32
CA ALA A 375 10.16 -17.61 27.49
C ALA A 375 10.85 -17.82 26.14
N VAL A 376 12.18 -17.99 26.16
CA VAL A 376 12.95 -18.35 24.95
C VAL A 376 12.53 -19.74 24.49
N ASN A 377 12.18 -19.89 23.20
CA ASN A 377 11.78 -21.18 22.64
C ASN A 377 12.91 -22.23 22.79
N PRO A 378 12.64 -23.45 23.27
CA PRO A 378 13.65 -24.49 23.46
C PRO A 378 14.43 -24.91 22.21
N SER A 379 13.88 -24.64 21.01
CA SER A 379 14.52 -24.90 19.72
C SER A 379 15.57 -23.86 19.35
N VAL A 380 15.63 -22.73 20.07
CA VAL A 380 16.66 -21.72 19.90
C VAL A 380 17.96 -22.25 20.51
N SER A 381 18.98 -22.42 19.67
CA SER A 381 20.30 -22.87 20.09
C SER A 381 21.25 -21.71 20.34
N ASN A 382 22.23 -21.90 21.22
CA ASN A 382 23.23 -20.88 21.61
C ASN A 382 22.60 -19.54 22.06
N PRO A 383 21.63 -19.52 22.99
CA PRO A 383 21.05 -18.27 23.47
C PRO A 383 22.12 -17.40 24.14
N GLN A 384 22.16 -16.11 23.81
CA GLN A 384 23.05 -15.11 24.41
C GLN A 384 22.21 -13.93 24.88
N MET A 385 22.33 -13.57 26.15
CA MET A 385 21.63 -12.44 26.76
C MET A 385 22.43 -11.16 26.56
N HIS A 386 21.73 -10.09 26.17
CA HIS A 386 22.26 -8.75 26.02
C HIS A 386 21.48 -7.78 26.88
N GLN A 387 22.18 -6.86 27.53
CA GLN A 387 21.59 -5.78 28.31
C GLN A 387 22.00 -4.44 27.69
N VAL A 388 21.02 -3.58 27.51
CA VAL A 388 21.19 -2.24 26.93
C VAL A 388 20.73 -1.21 27.95
N THR A 389 21.59 -0.25 28.23
CA THR A 389 21.29 0.91 29.08
C THR A 389 21.71 2.16 28.33
N ALA A 390 20.85 3.17 28.32
CA ALA A 390 21.17 4.48 27.76
C ALA A 390 22.36 5.11 28.50
N PRO A 391 23.28 5.80 27.79
CA PRO A 391 24.33 6.57 28.43
C PRO A 391 23.76 7.59 29.43
N THR A 392 24.58 8.01 30.41
CA THR A 392 24.15 9.00 31.41
C THR A 392 23.62 10.27 30.74
N GLY A 393 22.39 10.66 31.08
CA GLY A 393 21.72 11.85 30.54
C GLY A 393 21.11 11.67 29.14
N LYS A 394 21.08 10.43 28.61
CA LYS A 394 20.46 10.08 27.33
C LYS A 394 19.23 9.20 27.53
N THR A 395 18.37 9.17 26.53
CA THR A 395 17.23 8.24 26.45
C THR A 395 17.27 7.45 25.14
N ILE A 396 16.62 6.29 25.10
CA ILE A 396 16.41 5.55 23.85
C ILE A 396 15.16 6.14 23.19
N ILE A 397 15.34 6.72 22.01
CA ILE A 397 14.27 7.40 21.26
C ILE A 397 13.73 6.59 20.10
N ALA A 398 14.50 5.63 19.58
CA ALA A 398 14.12 4.79 18.45
C ALA A 398 14.96 3.53 18.41
N PHE A 399 14.66 2.65 17.44
CA PHE A 399 15.48 1.50 17.10
C PHE A 399 15.97 1.58 15.66
N SER A 400 17.12 0.95 15.43
CA SER A 400 17.60 0.58 14.11
C SER A 400 18.00 -0.88 14.14
N GLY A 401 18.06 -1.54 12.98
CA GLY A 401 18.32 -2.96 12.98
C GLY A 401 18.11 -3.60 11.63
N GLN A 402 17.84 -4.91 11.69
CA GLN A 402 17.62 -5.73 10.51
C GLN A 402 16.55 -6.77 10.81
N THR A 403 15.70 -7.04 9.82
CA THR A 403 14.85 -8.23 9.78
C THR A 403 15.44 -9.24 8.81
N GLN A 404 15.07 -10.51 8.97
CA GLN A 404 15.61 -11.58 8.15
C GLN A 404 14.56 -12.63 7.80
N TYR A 405 14.62 -13.09 6.55
CA TYR A 405 13.78 -14.12 5.99
C TYR A 405 13.97 -15.45 6.73
N VAL A 406 12.86 -16.11 7.03
CA VAL A 406 12.83 -17.42 7.67
C VAL A 406 11.73 -18.29 7.08
N ASN A 407 12.05 -19.55 6.82
CA ASN A 407 11.08 -20.57 6.46
C ASN A 407 10.35 -21.05 7.71
N LEU A 408 9.02 -21.16 7.63
CA LEU A 408 8.19 -21.63 8.74
C LEU A 408 8.07 -23.16 8.70
N ALA A 409 8.03 -23.81 9.88
CA ALA A 409 7.94 -25.27 9.99
C ALA A 409 6.70 -25.89 9.32
N GLY A 410 5.61 -25.13 9.21
CA GLY A 410 4.36 -25.56 8.56
C GLY A 410 4.33 -25.35 7.04
N GLY A 411 5.44 -24.92 6.44
CA GLY A 411 5.47 -24.38 5.07
C GLY A 411 5.22 -22.87 5.05
N GLY A 412 5.70 -22.21 3.99
CA GLY A 412 5.69 -20.74 3.89
C GLY A 412 6.91 -20.08 4.54
N PHE A 413 6.89 -18.75 4.59
CA PHE A 413 8.00 -17.93 5.09
C PHE A 413 7.50 -16.61 5.68
N THR A 414 8.37 -15.93 6.42
CA THR A 414 8.15 -14.58 6.95
C THR A 414 9.48 -13.87 7.18
N TRP A 415 9.45 -12.61 7.63
CA TRP A 415 10.60 -11.90 8.16
C TRP A 415 10.47 -11.81 9.68
N VAL A 416 11.57 -12.04 10.40
CA VAL A 416 11.62 -11.87 11.86
C VAL A 416 12.74 -10.93 12.24
N LEU A 417 12.69 -10.37 13.45
CA LEU A 417 13.70 -9.43 13.91
C LEU A 417 15.04 -10.15 14.14
N ALA A 418 16.08 -9.72 13.41
CA ALA A 418 17.41 -10.34 13.46
C ALA A 418 18.40 -9.51 14.28
N GLN A 419 18.27 -8.18 14.22
CA GLN A 419 19.12 -7.23 14.95
C GLN A 419 18.28 -6.07 15.47
N ILE A 420 18.61 -5.59 16.67
CA ILE A 420 18.04 -4.38 17.25
C ILE A 420 19.14 -3.57 17.95
N ASN A 421 19.27 -2.30 17.59
CA ASN A 421 20.22 -1.35 18.14
C ASN A 421 19.45 -0.11 18.66
N PRO A 422 19.74 0.36 19.88
CA PRO A 422 19.14 1.58 20.40
C PRO A 422 19.64 2.81 19.63
N VAL A 423 18.74 3.76 19.40
CA VAL A 423 19.07 5.13 18.97
C VAL A 423 18.90 6.04 20.17
N PHE A 424 19.91 6.86 20.46
CA PHE A 424 19.93 7.73 21.64
C PHE A 424 19.77 9.21 21.29
N GLU A 425 19.08 9.95 22.15
CA GLU A 425 19.03 11.43 22.15
C GLU A 425 19.48 12.01 23.49
#